data_AF-A0A2J8XGC6-F1
#
_entry.id   AF-A0A2J8XGC6-F1
#
_cell.length_a   1.000
_cell.length_b   1.000
_cell.length_c   1.000
_cell.angle_alpha   90.00
_cell.angle_beta   90.00
_cell.angle_gamma   90.00
#
_symmetry.space_group_name_H-M   'P 1'
#
loop_
_entity.id
_entity.type
_entity.pdbx_description
1 polymer ?
#
loop_
_entity_poly.entity_id
_entity_poly.type
_entity_poly.pdbx_seq_one_letter_code
_entity_poly.pdbx_strand_id
1 'polypeptide(L)'
;MCRMSFKKETPLANAAFWAARRGNLALLKLLLNSGRVDVDCRDSHGTTLLMVAAYAGHIDCVRELVLQGADINLQREDGGTALLAASQYGHMQVVETLLKHGANIHDQLYDGATALFLAAQGGYLNVIRLLLASGAKVNQPRQDGTTALLKAANKGYNDVIEELLKFSPTLGILKNGTSALHAAVLSGNIKTVALLLEAGADPSLRNKVPTKQSFNSIGPLEVSS
;
A
#
# COMPACT_ATOMS: atom_id res chain seq x y z
N MET A 1 -30.59 -7.07 23.15
CA MET A 1 -29.58 -6.08 23.58
C MET A 1 -28.21 -6.75 23.61
N CYS A 2 -27.51 -6.80 22.47
CA CYS A 2 -26.12 -7.28 22.44
C CYS A 2 -25.24 -6.16 22.99
N ARG A 3 -24.77 -6.31 24.22
CA ARG A 3 -23.73 -5.45 24.78
C ARG A 3 -22.48 -5.64 23.90
N MET A 4 -22.22 -4.69 23.00
CA MET A 4 -20.89 -4.45 22.44
C MET A 4 -20.02 -3.93 23.58
N SER A 5 -19.59 -4.84 24.46
CA SER A 5 -18.55 -4.56 25.42
C SER A 5 -17.27 -4.51 24.61
N PHE A 6 -16.76 -3.30 24.39
CA PHE A 6 -15.34 -3.09 24.09
C PHE A 6 -14.56 -3.73 25.23
N LYS A 7 -14.23 -5.01 25.09
CA LYS A 7 -13.52 -5.76 26.12
C LYS A 7 -12.12 -5.18 26.15
N LYS A 8 -11.81 -4.48 27.25
CA LYS A 8 -10.46 -4.11 27.67
C LYS A 8 -9.50 -5.25 27.36
N GLU A 9 -8.36 -4.92 26.77
CA GLU A 9 -7.24 -5.82 26.48
C GLU A 9 -7.05 -6.84 27.60
N THR A 10 -7.52 -8.06 27.39
CA THR A 10 -7.26 -9.12 28.36
C THR A 10 -5.79 -9.55 28.21
N PRO A 11 -5.09 -9.92 29.30
CA PRO A 11 -3.72 -10.42 29.19
C PRO A 11 -3.58 -11.57 28.18
N LEU A 12 -4.64 -12.36 28.02
CA LEU A 12 -4.70 -13.48 27.09
C LEU A 12 -4.85 -13.02 25.63
N ALA A 13 -5.65 -11.99 25.35
CA ALA A 13 -5.71 -11.36 24.03
C ALA A 13 -4.36 -10.75 23.66
N ASN A 14 -3.69 -10.08 24.61
CA ASN A 14 -2.35 -9.53 24.39
C ASN A 14 -1.33 -10.65 24.09
N ALA A 15 -1.39 -11.79 24.78
CA ALA A 15 -0.57 -12.95 24.46
C ALA A 15 -0.85 -13.49 23.03
N ALA A 16 -2.11 -13.49 22.59
CA ALA A 16 -2.46 -13.89 21.22
C ALA A 16 -1.91 -12.91 20.17
N PHE A 17 -1.96 -11.60 20.43
CA PHE A 17 -1.32 -10.60 19.57
C PHE A 17 0.19 -10.81 19.45
N TRP A 18 0.88 -11.10 20.56
CA TRP A 18 2.30 -11.43 20.54
C TRP A 18 2.59 -12.72 19.78
N ALA A 19 1.75 -13.75 19.94
CA ALA A 19 1.87 -15.01 19.20
C ALA A 19 1.72 -14.79 17.69
N ALA A 20 0.70 -14.04 17.27
CA ALA A 20 0.48 -13.68 15.86
C ALA A 20 1.64 -12.84 15.30
N ARG A 21 2.15 -11.86 16.05
CA ARG A 21 3.27 -11.00 15.64
C ARG A 21 4.58 -11.77 15.47
N ARG A 22 4.83 -12.77 16.32
CA ARG A 22 6.03 -13.62 16.25
C ARG A 22 5.89 -14.82 15.32
N GLY A 23 4.70 -15.08 14.77
CA GLY A 23 4.45 -16.24 13.92
C GLY A 23 4.39 -17.57 14.68
N ASN A 24 4.14 -17.52 16.00
CA ASN A 24 4.03 -18.73 16.81
C ASN A 24 2.64 -19.35 16.64
N LEU A 25 2.49 -20.14 15.57
CA LEU A 25 1.25 -20.84 15.22
C LEU A 25 0.75 -21.75 16.36
N ALA A 26 1.65 -22.50 16.99
CA ALA A 26 1.26 -23.45 18.04
C ALA A 26 0.63 -22.74 19.24
N LEU A 27 1.25 -21.63 19.68
CA LEU A 27 0.71 -20.81 20.76
C LEU A 27 -0.60 -20.14 20.35
N LEU A 28 -0.68 -19.60 19.13
CA LEU A 28 -1.89 -18.97 18.61
C LEU A 28 -3.07 -19.96 18.59
N LYS A 29 -2.85 -21.19 18.08
CA LYS A 29 -3.84 -22.27 18.08
C LYS A 29 -4.32 -22.62 19.48
N LEU A 30 -3.40 -22.78 20.43
CA LEU A 30 -3.74 -23.09 21.81
C LEU A 30 -4.63 -22.01 22.42
N LEU A 31 -4.29 -20.73 22.19
CA LEU A 31 -5.05 -19.60 22.73
C LEU A 31 -6.45 -19.50 22.11
N LEU A 32 -6.59 -19.69 20.79
CA LEU A 32 -7.90 -19.67 20.11
C LEU A 32 -8.78 -20.86 20.54
N ASN A 33 -8.21 -22.08 20.56
CA ASN A 33 -8.92 -23.30 20.97
C ASN A 33 -9.32 -23.30 22.45
N SER A 34 -8.72 -22.44 23.28
CA SER A 34 -9.14 -22.29 24.68
C SER A 34 -10.54 -21.68 24.83
N GLY A 35 -11.11 -21.09 23.77
CA GLY A 35 -12.41 -20.42 23.77
C GLY A 35 -12.45 -19.12 24.57
N ARG A 36 -11.31 -18.68 25.11
CA ARG A 36 -11.18 -17.47 25.94
C ARG A 36 -10.76 -16.24 25.14
N VAL A 37 -10.23 -16.43 23.94
CA VAL A 37 -9.83 -15.37 23.02
C VAL A 37 -10.75 -15.45 21.81
N ASP A 38 -11.40 -14.33 21.52
CA ASP A 38 -12.17 -14.16 20.29
C ASP A 38 -11.20 -14.00 19.11
N VAL A 39 -11.45 -14.68 18.00
CA VAL A 39 -10.61 -14.60 16.80
C VAL A 39 -10.56 -13.18 16.24
N ASP A 40 -11.66 -12.45 16.39
CA ASP A 40 -11.83 -11.05 16.00
C ASP A 40 -11.60 -10.07 17.16
N CYS A 41 -10.82 -10.49 18.17
CA CYS A 41 -10.44 -9.59 19.25
C CYS A 41 -9.67 -8.38 18.68
N ARG A 42 -9.97 -7.21 19.22
CA ARG A 42 -9.37 -5.93 18.82
C ARG A 42 -8.61 -5.31 19.98
N ASP A 43 -7.47 -4.70 19.67
CA ASP A 43 -6.78 -3.82 20.61
C ASP A 43 -7.46 -2.44 20.72
N SER A 44 -6.89 -1.56 21.52
CA SER A 44 -7.35 -0.18 21.71
C SER A 44 -7.43 0.67 20.44
N HIS A 45 -6.78 0.27 19.35
CA HIS A 45 -6.80 1.00 18.06
C HIS A 45 -7.72 0.32 17.03
N GLY A 46 -8.34 -0.81 17.37
CA GLY A 46 -9.13 -1.62 16.44
C GLY A 46 -8.32 -2.67 15.67
N THR A 47 -7.05 -2.91 16.02
CA THR A 47 -6.19 -3.89 15.34
C THR A 47 -6.61 -5.31 15.69
N THR A 48 -6.82 -6.17 14.69
CA THR A 48 -7.14 -7.60 14.88
C THR A 48 -5.91 -8.50 14.82
N LEU A 49 -6.05 -9.75 15.28
CA LEU A 49 -4.99 -10.76 15.16
C LEU A 49 -4.58 -10.97 13.69
N LEU A 50 -5.55 -10.94 12.78
CA LEU A 50 -5.32 -11.11 11.35
C LEU A 50 -4.48 -9.96 10.77
N MET A 51 -4.76 -8.71 11.17
CA MET A 51 -3.95 -7.55 10.77
C MET A 51 -2.51 -7.67 11.26
N VAL A 52 -2.29 -8.13 12.50
CA VAL A 52 -0.94 -8.29 13.06
C VAL A 52 -0.18 -9.42 12.36
N ALA A 53 -0.82 -10.56 12.10
CA ALA A 53 -0.23 -11.65 11.34
C ALA A 53 0.09 -11.22 9.90
N ALA A 54 -0.80 -10.46 9.27
CA ALA A 54 -0.63 -9.95 7.91
C ALA A 54 0.48 -8.91 7.81
N TYR A 55 0.57 -7.99 8.78
CA TYR A 55 1.69 -7.05 8.94
C TYR A 55 3.04 -7.77 9.05
N ALA A 56 3.09 -8.84 9.85
CA ALA A 56 4.32 -9.57 10.11
C ALA A 56 4.68 -10.58 8.99
N GLY A 57 3.74 -10.89 8.09
CA GLY A 57 3.96 -11.80 6.97
C GLY A 57 3.83 -13.29 7.32
N HIS A 58 3.28 -13.62 8.48
CA HIS A 58 3.20 -15.01 8.95
C HIS A 58 2.02 -15.74 8.32
N ILE A 59 2.25 -16.30 7.14
CA ILE A 59 1.22 -16.96 6.32
C ILE A 59 0.47 -18.08 7.04
N ASP A 60 1.17 -18.87 7.86
CA ASP A 60 0.53 -19.98 8.57
C ASP A 60 -0.43 -19.47 9.66
N CYS A 61 -0.08 -18.38 10.33
CA CYS A 61 -0.98 -17.70 11.27
C CYS A 61 -2.18 -17.09 10.54
N VAL A 62 -1.98 -16.48 9.37
CA VAL A 62 -3.07 -15.92 8.56
C VAL A 62 -4.05 -17.03 8.14
N ARG A 63 -3.54 -18.15 7.62
CA ARG A 63 -4.37 -19.29 7.22
C ARG A 63 -5.17 -19.84 8.38
N GLU A 64 -4.54 -20.01 9.54
CA GLU A 64 -5.23 -20.50 10.73
C GLU A 64 -6.32 -19.54 11.20
N LEU A 65 -6.05 -18.24 11.23
CA LEU A 65 -7.05 -17.24 11.63
C LEU A 65 -8.26 -17.25 10.68
N VAL A 66 -8.02 -17.33 9.37
CA VAL A 66 -9.10 -17.45 8.37
C VAL A 66 -9.87 -18.76 8.53
N LEU A 67 -9.19 -19.89 8.80
CA LEU A 67 -9.83 -21.18 9.09
C LEU A 67 -10.71 -21.13 10.35
N GLN A 68 -10.30 -20.36 11.35
CA GLN A 68 -11.05 -20.14 12.59
C GLN A 68 -12.18 -19.11 12.44
N GLY A 69 -12.41 -18.60 11.23
CA GLY A 69 -13.52 -17.70 10.92
C GLY A 69 -13.26 -16.22 11.20
N ALA A 70 -12.00 -15.79 11.21
CA ALA A 70 -11.67 -14.36 11.33
C ALA A 70 -12.34 -13.54 10.21
N ASP A 71 -12.94 -12.40 10.56
CA ASP A 71 -13.45 -11.47 9.57
C ASP A 71 -12.29 -10.70 8.91
N ILE A 72 -12.14 -10.93 7.61
CA ILE A 72 -11.04 -10.45 6.78
C ILE A 72 -11.13 -8.95 6.50
N ASN A 73 -12.35 -8.40 6.50
CA ASN A 73 -12.63 -7.03 6.07
C ASN A 73 -12.78 -6.07 7.25
N LEU A 74 -12.44 -6.50 8.47
CA LEU A 74 -12.40 -5.62 9.61
C LEU A 74 -11.42 -4.49 9.39
N GLN A 75 -11.85 -3.29 9.79
CA GLN A 75 -11.07 -2.06 9.67
C GLN A 75 -10.65 -1.56 11.04
N ARG A 76 -9.42 -1.06 11.10
CA ARG A 76 -8.88 -0.31 12.22
C ARG A 76 -9.41 1.12 12.20
N GLU A 77 -9.19 1.87 13.27
CA GLU A 77 -9.61 3.27 13.38
C GLU A 77 -9.09 4.20 12.28
N ASP A 78 -8.06 3.83 11.52
CA ASP A 78 -7.51 4.60 10.39
C ASP A 78 -7.95 4.08 9.00
N GLY A 79 -8.88 3.12 8.97
CA GLY A 79 -9.30 2.39 7.76
C GLY A 79 -8.38 1.23 7.39
N GLY A 80 -7.36 0.93 8.21
CA GLY A 80 -6.42 -0.16 7.93
C GLY A 80 -7.07 -1.54 7.96
N THR A 81 -6.78 -2.38 6.97
CA THR A 81 -7.20 -3.79 6.88
C THR A 81 -6.00 -4.72 6.81
N ALA A 82 -6.24 -6.03 6.98
CA ALA A 82 -5.20 -7.04 6.82
C ALA A 82 -4.56 -6.99 5.41
N LEU A 83 -5.37 -6.73 4.38
CA LEU A 83 -4.90 -6.60 3.00
C LEU A 83 -3.99 -5.38 2.81
N LEU A 84 -4.38 -4.22 3.37
CA LEU A 84 -3.57 -3.00 3.32
C LEU A 84 -2.23 -3.20 4.05
N ALA A 85 -2.25 -3.82 5.23
CA ALA A 85 -1.03 -4.13 5.98
C ALA A 85 -0.12 -5.08 5.20
N ALA A 86 -0.63 -6.21 4.69
CA ALA A 86 0.18 -7.15 3.90
C ALA A 86 0.78 -6.50 2.65
N SER A 87 0.03 -5.61 1.99
CA SER A 87 0.49 -4.90 0.78
C SER A 87 1.56 -3.86 1.09
N GLN A 88 1.46 -3.16 2.23
CA GLN A 88 2.45 -2.20 2.70
C GLN A 88 3.81 -2.82 3.02
N TYR A 89 3.85 -4.09 3.43
CA TYR A 89 5.08 -4.81 3.77
C TYR A 89 5.52 -5.83 2.72
N GLY A 90 4.79 -5.96 1.61
CA GLY A 90 5.21 -6.78 0.47
C GLY A 90 4.95 -8.28 0.61
N HIS A 91 4.07 -8.70 1.53
CA HIS A 91 3.84 -10.11 1.84
C HIS A 91 2.91 -10.77 0.81
N MET A 92 3.43 -11.06 -0.38
CA MET A 92 2.67 -11.58 -1.53
C MET A 92 1.76 -12.78 -1.19
N GLN A 93 2.26 -13.80 -0.50
CA GLN A 93 1.49 -15.01 -0.17
C GLN A 93 0.30 -14.68 0.76
N VAL A 94 0.47 -13.71 1.65
CA VAL A 94 -0.60 -13.23 2.53
C VAL A 94 -1.63 -12.48 1.71
N VAL A 95 -1.22 -11.53 0.86
CA VAL A 95 -2.13 -10.78 -0.02
C VAL A 95 -2.96 -11.73 -0.89
N GLU A 96 -2.32 -12.73 -1.50
CA GLU A 96 -3.01 -13.75 -2.31
C GLU A 96 -4.05 -14.53 -1.48
N THR A 97 -3.68 -14.95 -0.28
CA THR A 97 -4.59 -15.71 0.59
C THR A 97 -5.77 -14.86 1.02
N LEU A 98 -5.55 -13.59 1.39
CA LEU A 98 -6.62 -12.68 1.79
C LEU A 98 -7.59 -12.42 0.63
N LEU A 99 -7.08 -12.16 -0.58
CA LEU A 99 -7.92 -11.94 -1.77
C LEU A 99 -8.75 -13.18 -2.13
N LYS A 100 -8.15 -14.39 -2.05
CA LYS A 100 -8.86 -15.65 -2.29
C LYS A 100 -10.03 -15.87 -1.33
N HIS A 101 -9.95 -15.35 -0.13
CA HIS A 101 -11.00 -15.49 0.88
C HIS A 101 -11.93 -14.27 0.97
N GLY A 102 -11.91 -13.38 -0.04
CA GLY A 102 -12.88 -12.28 -0.16
C GLY A 102 -12.47 -10.97 0.51
N ALA A 103 -11.17 -10.71 0.69
CA ALA A 103 -10.70 -9.39 1.08
C ALA A 103 -11.10 -8.33 0.05
N ASN A 104 -11.63 -7.20 0.52
CA ASN A 104 -12.01 -6.10 -0.37
C ASN A 104 -10.77 -5.35 -0.88
N ILE A 105 -10.49 -5.52 -2.18
CA ILE A 105 -9.35 -4.87 -2.86
C ILE A 105 -9.49 -3.34 -2.96
N HIS A 106 -10.69 -2.82 -2.75
CA HIS A 106 -10.97 -1.38 -2.85
C HIS A 106 -10.95 -0.65 -1.50
N ASP A 107 -10.65 -1.36 -0.41
CA ASP A 107 -10.43 -0.72 0.89
C ASP A 107 -9.27 0.28 0.85
N GLN A 108 -9.41 1.33 1.65
CA GLN A 108 -8.50 2.46 1.68
C GLN A 108 -8.28 2.93 3.11
N LEU A 109 -7.08 3.40 3.39
CA LEU A 109 -6.83 4.23 4.56
C LEU A 109 -7.58 5.55 4.42
N TYR A 110 -7.78 6.25 5.54
CA TYR A 110 -8.46 7.55 5.55
C TYR A 110 -7.81 8.61 4.67
N ASP A 111 -6.52 8.51 4.37
CA ASP A 111 -5.82 9.41 3.45
C ASP A 111 -6.03 9.05 1.95
N GLY A 112 -6.85 8.03 1.68
CA GLY A 112 -7.16 7.50 0.35
C GLY A 112 -6.15 6.49 -0.17
N ALA A 113 -5.19 6.03 0.64
CA ALA A 113 -4.20 5.04 0.19
C ALA A 113 -4.83 3.66 0.02
N THR A 114 -4.77 3.13 -1.20
CA THR A 114 -5.18 1.75 -1.54
C THR A 114 -4.05 0.74 -1.31
N ALA A 115 -4.37 -0.55 -1.35
CA ALA A 115 -3.38 -1.63 -1.33
C ALA A 115 -2.31 -1.47 -2.42
N LEU A 116 -2.73 -1.07 -3.64
CA LEU A 116 -1.83 -0.82 -4.76
C LEU A 116 -0.89 0.35 -4.49
N PHE A 117 -1.39 1.44 -3.89
CA PHE A 117 -0.56 2.58 -3.52
C PHE A 117 0.51 2.18 -2.50
N LEU A 118 0.13 1.44 -1.46
CA LEU A 118 1.05 0.98 -0.41
C LEU A 118 2.12 0.01 -0.97
N ALA A 119 1.73 -0.89 -1.86
CA ALA A 119 2.66 -1.79 -2.53
C ALA A 119 3.65 -1.02 -3.46
N ALA A 120 3.16 -0.02 -4.19
CA ALA A 120 3.99 0.85 -5.02
C ALA A 120 4.94 1.73 -4.20
N GLN A 121 4.52 2.17 -3.01
CA GLN A 121 5.38 2.90 -2.07
C GLN A 121 6.55 2.05 -1.58
N GLY A 122 6.34 0.74 -1.39
CA GLY A 122 7.38 -0.21 -0.98
C GLY A 122 8.16 -0.84 -2.15
N GLY A 123 7.75 -0.61 -3.40
CA GLY A 123 8.40 -1.18 -4.58
C GLY A 123 8.12 -2.68 -4.80
N TYR A 124 7.04 -3.22 -4.22
CA TYR A 124 6.76 -4.66 -4.22
C TYR A 124 6.09 -5.12 -5.52
N LEU A 125 6.88 -5.28 -6.59
CA LEU A 125 6.40 -5.64 -7.92
C LEU A 125 5.47 -6.86 -7.95
N ASN A 126 5.80 -7.92 -7.22
CA ASN A 126 5.00 -9.15 -7.21
C ASN A 126 3.61 -8.93 -6.59
N VAL A 127 3.52 -8.11 -5.53
CA VAL A 127 2.24 -7.73 -4.92
C VAL A 127 1.44 -6.86 -5.87
N ILE A 128 2.09 -5.93 -6.57
CA ILE A 128 1.46 -5.05 -7.55
C ILE A 128 0.83 -5.86 -8.68
N ARG A 129 1.56 -6.80 -9.28
CA ARG A 129 1.04 -7.71 -10.31
C ARG A 129 -0.18 -8.47 -9.85
N LEU A 130 -0.13 -9.03 -8.64
CA LEU A 130 -1.25 -9.75 -8.05
C LEU A 130 -2.48 -8.85 -7.84
N LEU A 131 -2.29 -7.65 -7.30
CA LEU A 131 -3.37 -6.68 -7.08
C LEU A 131 -3.99 -6.21 -8.41
N LEU A 132 -3.17 -5.95 -9.43
CA LEU A 132 -3.64 -5.58 -10.77
C LEU A 132 -4.43 -6.70 -11.43
N ALA A 133 -3.92 -7.93 -11.37
CA ALA A 133 -4.63 -9.12 -11.87
C ALA A 133 -5.96 -9.35 -11.14
N SER A 134 -6.07 -8.91 -9.88
CA SER A 134 -7.28 -9.00 -9.05
C SER A 134 -8.22 -7.80 -9.22
N GLY A 135 -7.95 -6.87 -10.16
CA GLY A 135 -8.83 -5.76 -10.48
C GLY A 135 -8.62 -4.48 -9.67
N ALA A 136 -7.44 -4.28 -9.07
CA ALA A 136 -7.13 -3.04 -8.37
C ALA A 136 -7.20 -1.81 -9.31
N LYS A 137 -7.76 -0.71 -8.81
CA LYS A 137 -7.84 0.56 -9.56
C LYS A 137 -6.46 1.22 -9.62
N VAL A 138 -5.85 1.21 -10.80
CA VAL A 138 -4.47 1.71 -11.04
C VAL A 138 -4.34 3.21 -10.78
N ASN A 139 -5.33 3.97 -11.21
CA ASN A 139 -5.29 5.44 -11.22
C ASN A 139 -5.98 6.08 -10.02
N GLN A 140 -6.31 5.33 -8.96
CA GLN A 140 -6.97 5.89 -7.79
C GLN A 140 -6.00 6.85 -7.06
N PRO A 141 -6.27 8.16 -7.01
CA PRO A 141 -5.44 9.09 -6.26
C PRO A 141 -5.81 9.03 -4.78
N ARG A 142 -4.80 9.31 -3.95
CA ARG A 142 -5.00 9.70 -2.56
C ARG A 142 -5.71 11.05 -2.44
N GLN A 143 -6.05 11.45 -1.22
CA GLN A 143 -6.68 12.75 -0.95
C GLN A 143 -5.85 13.94 -1.46
N ASP A 144 -4.53 13.87 -1.29
CA ASP A 144 -3.53 14.85 -1.77
C ASP A 144 -3.35 14.83 -3.31
N GLY A 145 -3.99 13.88 -4.00
CA GLY A 145 -3.87 13.68 -5.45
C GLY A 145 -2.77 12.68 -5.84
N THR A 146 -1.93 12.21 -4.92
CA THR A 146 -0.81 11.32 -5.21
C THR A 146 -1.30 9.94 -5.66
N THR A 147 -0.85 9.49 -6.83
CA THR A 147 -1.13 8.15 -7.38
C THR A 147 0.01 7.17 -7.08
N ALA A 148 -0.25 5.87 -7.23
CA ALA A 148 0.76 4.81 -7.08
C ALA A 148 1.96 5.01 -8.03
N LEU A 149 1.69 5.38 -9.29
CA LEU A 149 2.70 5.65 -10.32
C LEU A 149 3.62 6.81 -9.91
N LEU A 150 3.05 7.91 -9.43
CA LEU A 150 3.84 9.06 -8.98
C LEU A 150 4.73 8.69 -7.79
N LYS A 151 4.22 7.89 -6.86
CA LYS A 151 4.99 7.45 -5.70
C LYS A 151 6.15 6.55 -6.12
N ALA A 152 5.93 5.64 -7.06
CA ALA A 152 6.98 4.79 -7.64
C ALA A 152 8.03 5.62 -8.41
N ALA A 153 7.60 6.62 -9.18
CA ALA A 153 8.48 7.56 -9.89
C ALA A 153 9.38 8.37 -8.94
N ASN A 154 8.81 8.93 -7.87
CA ASN A 154 9.58 9.63 -6.82
C ASN A 154 10.62 8.73 -6.14
N LYS A 155 10.37 7.43 -6.05
CA LYS A 155 11.27 6.45 -5.43
C LYS A 155 12.25 5.82 -6.42
N GLY A 156 12.08 6.01 -7.72
CA GLY A 156 12.95 5.41 -8.75
C GLY A 156 12.65 3.94 -9.04
N TYR A 157 11.47 3.42 -8.72
CA TYR A 157 11.13 2.01 -8.94
C TYR A 157 10.72 1.75 -10.40
N ASN A 158 11.72 1.65 -11.28
CA ASN A 158 11.54 1.47 -12.73
C ASN A 158 10.62 0.28 -13.07
N ASP A 159 10.88 -0.89 -12.49
CA ASP A 159 10.10 -2.11 -12.78
C ASP A 159 8.62 -1.96 -12.41
N VAL A 160 8.34 -1.23 -11.32
CA VAL A 160 6.97 -0.92 -10.88
C VAL A 160 6.31 0.06 -11.84
N ILE A 161 7.05 1.07 -12.31
CA ILE A 161 6.54 2.05 -13.29
C ILE A 161 6.20 1.35 -14.59
N GLU A 162 7.10 0.52 -15.12
CA GLU A 162 6.85 -0.27 -16.33
C GLU A 162 5.60 -1.14 -16.18
N GLU A 163 5.46 -1.83 -15.04
CA GLU A 163 4.29 -2.67 -14.81
C GLU A 163 2.99 -1.86 -14.71
N LEU A 164 2.98 -0.74 -13.98
CA LEU A 164 1.80 0.12 -13.87
C LEU A 164 1.42 0.75 -15.21
N LEU A 165 2.39 1.11 -16.05
CA LEU A 165 2.17 1.69 -17.38
C LEU A 165 1.52 0.69 -18.35
N LYS A 166 1.78 -0.62 -18.23
CA LYS A 166 1.09 -1.66 -19.02
C LYS A 166 -0.42 -1.64 -18.82
N PHE A 167 -0.87 -1.43 -17.58
CA PHE A 167 -2.29 -1.46 -17.22
C PHE A 167 -2.96 -0.09 -17.33
N SER A 168 -2.20 1.00 -17.44
CA SER A 168 -2.73 2.35 -17.63
C SER A 168 -1.66 3.28 -18.24
N PRO A 169 -1.79 3.67 -19.51
CA PRO A 169 -0.91 4.67 -20.13
C PRO A 169 -1.24 6.10 -19.70
N THR A 170 -2.37 6.33 -18.99
CA THR A 170 -2.71 7.66 -18.50
C THR A 170 -1.86 8.00 -17.28
N LEU A 171 -0.78 8.72 -17.54
CA LEU A 171 0.13 9.29 -16.54
C LEU A 171 -0.65 10.29 -15.68
N GLY A 172 -1.06 9.85 -14.48
CA GLY A 172 -1.89 10.65 -13.58
C GLY A 172 -1.31 12.05 -13.35
N ILE A 173 -2.07 13.08 -13.72
CA ILE A 173 -1.78 14.48 -13.44
C ILE A 173 -2.15 14.75 -11.97
N LEU A 174 -1.23 15.29 -11.16
CA LEU A 174 -1.55 15.69 -9.79
C LEU A 174 -2.54 16.85 -9.75
N LYS A 175 -3.32 16.93 -8.66
CA LYS A 175 -4.17 18.10 -8.33
C LYS A 175 -3.38 19.42 -8.27
N ASN A 176 -2.07 19.37 -8.01
CA ASN A 176 -1.18 20.53 -7.97
C ASN A 176 -0.44 20.80 -9.31
N GLY A 177 -0.72 20.04 -10.38
CA GLY A 177 -0.05 20.18 -11.68
C GLY A 177 1.33 19.53 -11.80
N THR A 178 1.85 18.89 -10.73
CA THR A 178 3.11 18.12 -10.81
C THR A 178 2.84 16.78 -11.53
N SER A 179 3.46 16.55 -12.69
CA SER A 179 3.37 15.26 -13.37
C SER A 179 4.35 14.24 -12.77
N ALA A 180 4.15 12.95 -13.06
CA ALA A 180 5.12 11.90 -12.74
C ALA A 180 6.52 12.20 -13.27
N LEU A 181 6.61 12.94 -14.38
CA LEU A 181 7.87 13.40 -14.96
C LEU A 181 8.62 14.38 -14.05
N HIS A 182 7.93 15.36 -13.45
CA HIS A 182 8.58 16.30 -12.52
C HIS A 182 9.14 15.58 -11.30
N ALA A 183 8.40 14.63 -10.75
CA ALA A 183 8.85 13.78 -9.65
C ALA A 183 10.10 12.98 -10.02
N ALA A 184 10.09 12.36 -11.21
CA ALA A 184 11.25 11.63 -11.73
C ALA A 184 12.48 12.52 -11.91
N VAL A 185 12.31 13.72 -12.48
CA VAL A 185 13.39 14.72 -12.65
C VAL A 185 13.95 15.19 -11.31
N LEU A 186 13.09 15.51 -10.32
CA LEU A 186 13.53 15.89 -8.97
C LEU A 186 14.34 14.79 -8.29
N SER A 187 14.00 13.53 -8.54
CA SER A 187 14.73 12.38 -8.01
C SER A 187 16.06 12.11 -8.72
N GLY A 188 16.34 12.78 -9.85
CA GLY A 188 17.55 12.57 -10.65
C GLY A 188 17.59 11.24 -11.40
N ASN A 189 16.48 10.50 -11.47
CA ASN A 189 16.44 9.17 -12.09
C ASN A 189 16.26 9.27 -13.61
N ILE A 190 17.36 9.23 -14.35
CA ILE A 190 17.35 9.31 -15.83
C ILE A 190 16.48 8.21 -16.46
N LYS A 191 16.52 6.99 -15.91
CA LYS A 191 15.73 5.85 -16.41
C LYS A 191 14.24 6.06 -16.25
N THR A 192 13.78 6.56 -15.09
CA THR A 192 12.35 6.84 -14.90
C THR A 192 11.89 7.98 -15.81
N VAL A 193 12.71 9.01 -16.00
CA VAL A 193 12.41 10.12 -16.93
C VAL A 193 12.26 9.59 -18.35
N ALA A 194 13.19 8.75 -18.83
CA ALA A 194 13.11 8.14 -20.15
C ALA A 194 11.82 7.31 -20.33
N LEU A 195 11.53 6.42 -19.38
CA LEU A 195 10.32 5.58 -19.41
C LEU A 195 9.02 6.40 -19.44
N LEU A 196 8.98 7.50 -18.68
CA LEU A 196 7.80 8.37 -18.66
C LEU A 196 7.66 9.17 -19.96
N LEU A 197 8.76 9.64 -20.56
CA LEU A 197 8.75 10.29 -21.87
C LEU A 197 8.32 9.33 -22.99
N GLU A 198 8.83 8.09 -22.98
CA GLU A 198 8.40 7.04 -23.91
C GLU A 198 6.91 6.71 -23.77
N ALA A 199 6.38 6.77 -22.55
CA ALA A 199 4.96 6.60 -22.26
C ALA A 199 4.10 7.82 -22.64
N GLY A 200 4.70 8.88 -23.22
CA GLY A 200 3.99 10.08 -23.66
C GLY A 200 3.72 11.10 -22.56
N ALA A 201 4.53 11.14 -21.49
CA ALA A 201 4.44 12.19 -20.49
C ALA A 201 4.75 13.55 -21.10
N ASP A 202 3.78 14.46 -21.02
CA ASP A 202 3.94 15.82 -21.52
C ASP A 202 4.97 16.59 -20.69
N PRO A 203 6.14 16.97 -21.28
CA PRO A 203 7.17 17.73 -20.58
C PRO A 203 6.80 19.21 -20.41
N SER A 204 5.76 19.68 -21.10
CA SER A 204 5.35 21.09 -21.08
C SER A 204 4.42 21.45 -19.91
N LEU A 205 3.87 20.45 -19.22
CA LEU A 205 3.06 20.66 -18.02
C LEU A 205 3.88 21.45 -17.01
N ARG A 206 3.41 22.63 -16.60
CA ARG A 206 4.11 23.44 -15.60
C ARG A 206 3.64 23.06 -14.20
N ASN A 207 4.58 22.70 -13.34
CA ASN A 207 4.30 22.52 -11.93
C ASN A 207 3.79 23.85 -11.31
N LYS A 208 2.69 23.82 -10.54
CA LYS A 208 2.17 25.04 -9.89
C LYS A 208 2.93 25.41 -8.61
N VAL A 209 3.85 24.57 -8.12
CA VAL A 209 4.73 24.98 -7.01
C VAL A 209 5.76 25.97 -7.56
N PRO A 210 5.87 27.20 -7.02
CA PRO A 210 6.84 28.16 -7.49
C PRO A 210 8.24 27.56 -7.27
N THR A 211 8.92 27.26 -8.37
CA THR A 211 10.36 27.01 -8.38
C THR A 211 11.05 28.29 -7.91
N LYS A 212 11.20 28.47 -6.60
CA LYS A 212 12.19 29.41 -6.03
C LYS A 212 13.59 28.84 -6.22
N GLN A 213 13.95 28.49 -7.44
CA GLN A 213 15.32 28.47 -7.93
C GLN A 213 15.24 28.93 -9.38
N SER A 214 15.59 30.20 -9.53
CA SER A 214 15.78 30.91 -10.77
C SER A 214 16.70 30.12 -11.71
N PHE A 215 16.16 29.66 -12.83
CA PHE A 215 16.94 29.50 -14.06
C PHE A 215 17.31 30.91 -14.59
N ASN A 216 18.16 31.64 -13.86
CA ASN A 216 18.85 32.83 -14.35
C ASN A 216 20.34 32.56 -14.26
N SER A 217 20.87 31.78 -15.20
CA SER A 217 22.28 31.77 -15.62
C SER A 217 22.51 30.70 -16.68
N ILE A 218 21.82 30.82 -17.81
CA ILE A 218 22.36 30.28 -19.06
C ILE A 218 22.53 31.51 -19.95
N GLY A 219 23.76 32.04 -19.96
CA GLY A 219 24.14 33.11 -20.89
C GLY A 219 24.02 32.61 -22.34
N PRO A 220 23.82 33.52 -23.30
CA PRO A 220 23.67 33.14 -24.71
C PRO A 220 24.92 32.42 -25.20
N LEU A 221 24.72 31.28 -25.87
CA LEU A 221 25.74 30.58 -26.63
C LEU A 221 26.14 31.49 -27.80
N GLU A 222 27.26 32.19 -27.68
CA GLU A 222 27.92 32.81 -28.82
C GLU A 222 28.44 31.70 -29.75
N VAL A 223 27.83 31.62 -30.93
CA VAL A 223 28.35 30.86 -32.06
C VAL A 223 29.35 31.77 -32.77
N SER A 224 30.64 31.57 -32.53
CA SER A 224 31.69 32.18 -33.35
C SER A 224 31.94 31.31 -34.57
N SER A 225 31.79 31.93 -35.75
CA SER A 225 32.25 31.44 -37.05
C SER A 225 33.76 31.59 -37.19
#